data_AF-A0A7R9DUY8-F1
#
_entry.id   AF-A0A7R9DUY8-F1
#
_cell.length_a   1.000
_cell.length_b   1.000
_cell.length_c   1.000
_cell.angle_alpha   90.00
_cell.angle_beta   90.00
_cell.angle_gamma   90.00
#
_symmetry.space_group_name_H-M   'P 1'
#
loop_
_entity.id
_entity.type
_entity.pdbx_description
1 polymer ?
#
loop_
_entity_poly.entity_id
_entity_poly.type
_entity_poly.pdbx_seq_one_letter_code
_entity_poly.pdbx_strand_id
1 'polypeptide(L)'
;MRTASDVETNIVAVERIKEYVELKQEAPWEDPSHPAPSDWPTIGEVTFQDYQLRYREGLDLVLKGVSFSIRGGEKVRGSLS
;
A
#
# COMPACT_ATOMS: atom_id res chain seq x y z
N MET A 1 -0.96 -29.94 -38.29
CA MET A 1 -1.13 -28.53 -37.87
C MET A 1 -2.08 -28.51 -36.67
N ARG A 2 -1.63 -29.01 -35.51
CA ARG A 2 -2.38 -29.03 -34.22
C ARG A 2 -1.43 -28.59 -33.10
N THR A 3 -0.20 -29.12 -33.13
CA THR A 3 0.90 -28.73 -32.25
C THR A 3 1.26 -27.24 -32.28
N ALA A 4 1.17 -26.54 -33.42
CA ALA A 4 1.44 -25.10 -33.49
C ALA A 4 0.37 -24.28 -32.73
N SER A 5 -0.91 -24.63 -32.89
CA SER A 5 -2.03 -23.95 -32.23
C SER A 5 -2.05 -24.16 -30.71
N ASP A 6 -1.60 -25.33 -30.24
CA ASP A 6 -1.46 -25.60 -28.80
C ASP A 6 -0.34 -24.74 -28.18
N VAL A 7 0.76 -24.53 -28.89
CA VAL A 7 1.88 -23.67 -28.45
C VAL A 7 1.46 -22.19 -28.42
N GLU A 8 0.74 -21.72 -29.44
CA GLU A 8 0.18 -20.36 -29.50
C GLU A 8 -0.85 -20.11 -28.38
N THR A 9 -1.60 -21.13 -27.97
CA THR A 9 -2.53 -20.98 -26.83
C THR A 9 -1.77 -20.91 -25.50
N ASN A 10 -0.71 -21.71 -25.35
CA ASN A 10 0.07 -21.77 -24.12
C ASN A 10 0.93 -20.52 -23.87
N ILE A 11 1.39 -19.81 -24.92
CA ILE A 11 2.20 -18.60 -24.75
C ILE A 11 1.40 -17.44 -24.12
N VAL A 12 0.08 -17.37 -24.33
CA VAL A 12 -0.79 -16.35 -23.72
C VAL A 12 -0.77 -16.41 -22.19
N ALA A 13 -0.70 -17.63 -21.62
CA ALA A 13 -0.58 -17.80 -20.18
C ALA A 13 0.75 -17.28 -19.64
N VAL A 14 1.83 -17.47 -20.40
CA VAL A 14 3.17 -16.96 -20.06
C VAL A 14 3.20 -15.42 -20.10
N GLU A 15 2.57 -14.81 -21.11
CA GLU A 15 2.47 -13.35 -21.22
C GLU A 15 1.73 -12.74 -20.02
N ARG A 16 0.62 -13.34 -19.59
CA ARG A 16 -0.10 -12.90 -18.38
C ARG A 16 0.73 -13.01 -17.11
N ILE A 17 1.45 -14.12 -16.92
CA ILE A 17 2.33 -14.28 -15.76
C ILE A 17 3.42 -13.20 -15.77
N LYS A 18 4.01 -12.94 -16.93
CA LYS A 18 5.01 -11.89 -17.09
C LYS A 18 4.44 -10.51 -16.76
N GLU A 19 3.23 -10.20 -17.23
CA GLU A 19 2.55 -8.94 -16.92
C GLU A 19 2.39 -8.75 -15.40
N TYR A 20 1.97 -9.78 -14.66
CA TYR A 20 1.86 -9.71 -13.20
C TYR A 20 3.20 -9.52 -12.48
N VAL A 21 4.28 -10.11 -12.99
CA VAL A 21 5.63 -9.95 -12.40
C VAL A 21 6.16 -8.53 -12.60
N GLU A 22 5.80 -7.88 -13.70
CA GLU A 22 6.26 -6.54 -14.06
C GLU A 22 5.40 -5.40 -13.45
N LEU A 23 4.29 -5.74 -12.77
CA LEU A 23 3.49 -4.75 -12.04
C LEU A 23 4.31 -4.05 -10.96
N LYS A 24 3.99 -2.77 -10.71
CA LYS A 24 4.57 -2.01 -9.61
C LYS A 24 4.27 -2.72 -8.29
N GLN A 25 5.31 -3.23 -7.66
CA GLN A 25 5.20 -3.90 -6.37
C GLN A 25 5.03 -2.87 -5.25
N GLU A 26 4.40 -3.31 -4.16
CA GLU A 26 4.37 -2.57 -2.90
C GLU A 26 5.78 -2.47 -2.31
N ALA A 27 5.94 -1.64 -1.28
CA ALA A 27 7.20 -1.58 -0.55
C ALA A 27 7.57 -2.98 0.00
N PRO A 28 8.87 -3.31 0.12
CA PRO A 28 9.30 -4.56 0.73
C PRO A 28 8.67 -4.78 2.12
N TRP A 29 8.45 -6.04 2.47
CA TRP A 29 7.90 -6.40 3.78
C TRP A 29 8.77 -5.91 4.95
N GLU A 30 10.09 -5.98 4.77
CA GLU A 30 11.08 -5.49 5.73
C GLU A 30 12.05 -4.55 5.02
N ASP A 31 12.32 -3.40 5.65
CA ASP A 31 13.43 -2.53 5.27
C ASP A 31 14.56 -2.68 6.31
N PRO A 32 15.61 -3.49 6.02
CA PRO A 32 16.73 -3.66 6.93
C PRO A 32 17.55 -2.38 7.14
N SER A 33 17.34 -1.35 6.32
CA SER A 33 17.99 -0.03 6.47
C SER A 33 17.36 0.79 7.59
N HIS A 34 16.11 0.51 7.95
CA HIS A 34 15.34 1.24 8.98
C HIS A 34 14.59 0.29 9.92
N PRO A 35 15.29 -0.57 10.67
CA PRO A 35 14.64 -1.47 11.61
C PRO A 35 14.00 -0.66 12.74
N ALA A 36 12.76 -0.99 13.08
CA ALA A 36 12.15 -0.47 14.29
C ALA A 36 12.89 -1.03 15.53
N PRO A 37 13.05 -0.23 16.60
CA PRO A 37 13.58 -0.72 17.88
C PRO A 37 12.74 -1.88 18.45
N SER A 38 13.37 -2.76 19.24
CA SER A 38 12.70 -3.93 19.83
C SER A 38 11.54 -3.59 20.78
N ASP A 39 11.58 -2.39 21.36
CA ASP A 39 10.58 -1.86 22.28
C ASP A 39 9.55 -0.95 21.60
N TRP A 40 9.57 -0.88 20.25
CA TRP A 40 8.60 -0.10 19.50
C TRP A 40 7.22 -0.79 19.43
N PRO A 41 6.12 -0.05 19.59
CA PRO A 41 6.06 1.34 20.06
C PRO A 41 6.10 1.41 21.60
N THR A 42 6.98 2.26 22.14
CA THR A 42 7.05 2.51 23.59
C THR A 42 5.82 3.27 24.09
N ILE A 43 5.27 4.17 23.26
CA ILE A 43 4.07 4.96 23.51
C ILE A 43 3.21 4.91 22.26
N GLY A 44 1.92 4.57 22.41
CA GLY A 44 0.95 4.53 21.31
C GLY A 44 0.47 5.90 20.84
N GLU A 45 1.39 6.85 20.69
CA GLU A 45 1.10 8.18 20.15
C GLU A 45 1.10 8.15 18.61
N VAL A 46 0.13 8.80 18.00
CA VAL A 46 0.00 8.88 16.53
C VAL A 46 -0.16 10.33 16.12
N THR A 47 0.67 10.80 15.19
CA THR A 47 0.62 12.17 14.69
C THR A 47 0.51 12.19 13.17
N PHE A 48 -0.48 12.92 12.66
CA PHE A 48 -0.67 13.25 11.25
C PHE A 48 -0.30 14.71 11.04
N GLN A 49 0.55 14.99 10.05
CA GLN A 49 1.00 16.34 9.69
C GLN A 49 0.75 16.56 8.20
N ASP A 50 -0.12 17.51 7.86
CA ASP A 50 -0.56 17.81 6.49
C ASP A 50 -0.88 16.54 5.67
N TYR A 51 -1.58 15.59 6.30
CA TYR A 51 -1.82 14.30 5.68
C TYR A 51 -2.83 14.41 4.54
N GLN A 52 -2.44 13.88 3.38
CA GLN A 52 -3.20 13.93 2.13
C GLN A 52 -3.33 12.54 1.54
N LEU A 53 -4.52 12.19 1.06
CA LEU A 53 -4.81 10.86 0.52
C LEU A 53 -5.70 10.96 -0.72
N ARG A 54 -5.37 10.16 -1.74
CA ARG A 54 -6.20 9.89 -2.93
C ARG A 54 -6.24 8.39 -3.21
N TYR A 55 -7.33 7.90 -3.77
CA TYR A 55 -7.49 6.48 -4.09
C TYR A 55 -6.63 6.02 -5.27
N ARG A 56 -6.43 6.88 -6.27
CA ARG A 56 -5.58 6.60 -7.42
C ARG A 56 -4.97 7.89 -7.95
N GLU A 57 -3.87 7.74 -8.69
CA GLU A 57 -3.25 8.83 -9.41
C GLU A 57 -4.27 9.50 -10.37
N GLY A 58 -4.21 10.83 -10.45
CA GLY A 58 -5.11 11.63 -11.28
C GLY A 58 -6.47 11.98 -10.68
N LEU A 59 -6.88 11.39 -9.55
CA LEU A 59 -8.09 11.83 -8.82
C LEU A 59 -7.81 12.95 -7.83
N ASP A 60 -8.87 13.66 -7.47
CA ASP A 60 -8.89 14.64 -6.37
C ASP A 60 -8.55 13.99 -5.03
N LEU A 61 -8.01 14.82 -4.13
CA LEU A 61 -7.74 14.44 -2.75
C LEU A 61 -9.04 14.23 -1.97
N VAL A 62 -9.10 13.10 -1.26
CA VAL A 62 -10.21 12.76 -0.35
C VAL A 62 -9.91 13.28 1.05
N LEU A 63 -8.68 13.08 1.54
CA LEU A 63 -8.17 13.78 2.71
C LEU A 63 -7.32 14.95 2.24
N LYS A 64 -7.65 16.16 2.72
CA LYS A 64 -7.11 17.43 2.25
C LYS A 64 -6.34 18.14 3.37
N GLY A 65 -5.12 17.68 3.63
CA GLY A 65 -4.19 18.35 4.55
C GLY A 65 -4.63 18.27 6.01
N VAL A 66 -4.99 17.08 6.47
CA VAL A 66 -5.48 16.89 7.84
C VAL A 66 -4.30 16.77 8.79
N SER A 67 -4.31 17.56 9.87
CA SER A 67 -3.28 17.55 10.91
C SER A 67 -3.91 17.34 12.29
N PHE A 68 -3.48 16.31 13.00
CA PHE A 68 -3.94 16.00 14.35
C PHE A 68 -2.98 15.04 15.05
N SER A 69 -3.04 15.00 16.38
CA SER A 69 -2.27 14.08 17.22
C SER A 69 -3.20 13.35 18.18
N ILE A 70 -2.98 12.05 18.34
CA ILE A 70 -3.65 11.16 19.29
C ILE A 70 -2.60 10.76 20.32
N ARG A 71 -2.85 11.06 21.60
CA ARG A 71 -1.89 10.73 22.66
C ARG A 71 -1.94 9.25 23.02
N GLY A 72 -0.82 8.73 23.54
CA GLY A 72 -0.78 7.37 24.08
C GLY A 72 -1.84 7.14 25.15
N GLY A 73 -2.65 6.09 24.98
CA GLY A 73 -3.74 5.74 25.90
C GLY A 73 -5.06 6.51 25.68
N GLU A 74 -5.12 7.39 24.69
CA GLU A 74 -6.34 8.13 24.35
C GLU A 74 -7.33 7.25 23.58
N LYS A 75 -8.61 7.27 23.99
CA LYS A 75 -9.69 6.60 23.26
C LYS A 75 -10.35 7.56 22.29
N VAL A 76 -10.04 7.41 21.01
CA VAL A 76 -10.69 8.17 19.93
C VAL A 76 -12.05 7.55 19.60
N ARG A 77 -13.13 8.36 19.60
CA ARG A 77 -14.45 7.95 19.13
C ARG A 77 -14.76 8.68 17.83
N GLY A 78 -15.03 7.94 16.76
CA GLY A 78 -15.52 8.54 15.52
C GLY A 78 -16.95 9.05 15.72
N SER A 79 -17.18 10.35 15.48
CA SER A 79 -18.52 10.84 15.16
C SER A 79 -18.64 10.92 13.65
N LEU A 80 -19.59 10.18 13.08
CA LEU A 80 -20.04 10.41 11.71
C LEU A 80 -20.89 11.70 11.76
N SER A 81 -20.47 12.73 11.03
CA SER A 81 -21.26 13.92 10.73
C SER A 81 -21.71 13.87 9.28
#